data_AF-A0A1X0QBZ9-F1
#
_entry.id   AF-A0A1X0QBZ9-F1
#
_cell.length_a   1.000
_cell.length_b   1.000
_cell.length_c   1.000
_cell.angle_alpha   90.00
_cell.angle_beta   90.00
_cell.angle_gamma   90.00
#
_symmetry.space_group_name_H-M   'P 1'
#
loop_
_entity.id
_entity.type
_entity.pdbx_description
1 polymer ?
#
loop_
_entity_poly.entity_id
_entity_poly.type
_entity_poly.pdbx_seq_one_letter_code
_entity_poly.pdbx_strand_id
1 'polypeptide(L)'
;MNFKQMCGRAGRRGFDTLGNVIFMGISKGRVQNLVASMLPRLHGSYPFSNSSLISFDIEKCIIENPLINLIDVNNNVDDLKGKLSKLSL
;
A
#
# COMPACT_ATOMS: atom_id res chain seq x y z
N MET A 1 -1.71 4.39 8.52
CA MET A 1 -0.26 4.71 8.43
C MET A 1 0.06 6.17 8.77
N ASN A 2 -0.82 7.11 8.42
CA ASN A 2 -0.58 8.56 8.48
C ASN A 2 -0.06 9.08 9.83
N PHE A 3 -0.68 8.68 10.95
CA PHE A 3 -0.25 9.12 12.28
C PHE A 3 1.21 8.72 12.59
N LYS A 4 1.61 7.47 12.31
CA LYS A 4 2.97 6.99 12.59
C LYS A 4 4.02 7.67 11.72
N GLN A 5 3.68 7.99 10.47
CA GLN A 5 4.57 8.75 9.58
C GLN A 5 4.77 10.19 10.08
N MET A 6 3.70 10.84 10.54
CA MET A 6 3.77 12.19 11.09
C MET A 6 4.50 12.23 12.43
N CYS A 7 4.16 11.34 13.38
CA CYS A 7 4.80 11.32 14.70
C CYS A 7 6.30 11.01 14.62
N GLY A 8 6.72 10.21 13.63
CA GLY A 8 8.13 9.89 13.39
C GLY A 8 8.99 11.10 12.99
N ARG A 9 8.38 12.25 12.68
CA ARG A 9 9.08 13.50 12.39
C ARG A 9 9.29 14.39 13.62
N ALA A 10 8.69 14.06 14.77
CA ALA A 10 8.65 14.93 15.94
C ALA A 10 9.99 15.04 16.71
N GLY A 11 11.00 14.23 16.38
CA GLY A 11 12.31 14.26 17.06
C GLY A 11 13.47 14.36 16.08
N ARG A 12 14.50 15.13 16.43
CA ARG A 12 15.75 15.24 15.67
C ARG A 12 16.83 14.33 16.27
N ARG A 13 17.37 13.43 15.46
CA ARG A 13 18.43 12.50 15.88
C ARG A 13 19.67 13.28 16.33
N GLY A 14 20.21 12.90 17.49
CA GLY A 14 21.43 13.49 18.06
C GLY A 14 21.24 14.83 18.79
N PHE A 15 20.04 15.40 18.80
CA PHE A 15 19.76 16.66 19.49
C PHE A 15 18.60 16.58 20.48
N ASP A 16 17.55 15.83 20.14
CA ASP A 16 16.37 15.70 21.00
C ASP A 16 16.29 14.25 21.52
N THR A 17 16.19 14.09 22.85
CA THR A 17 16.08 12.76 23.50
C THR A 17 14.68 12.15 23.34
N LEU A 18 13.68 13.00 23.11
CA LEU A 18 12.26 12.65 22.99
C LEU A 18 11.63 13.41 21.82
N GLY A 19 10.66 12.79 21.14
CA GLY A 19 9.81 13.45 20.14
C GLY A 19 8.43 13.74 20.73
N ASN A 20 8.09 15.02 20.91
CA ASN A 20 6.83 15.43 21.53
C ASN A 20 5.71 15.57 20.50
N VAL A 21 4.56 14.94 20.77
CA VAL A 21 3.38 14.97 19.89
C VAL A 21 2.14 15.32 20.71
N ILE A 22 1.42 16.36 20.29
CA ILE A 22 0.24 16.88 20.97
C ILE A 22 -1.00 16.57 20.15
N PHE A 23 -2.01 15.95 20.78
CA PHE A 23 -3.31 15.71 20.15
C PHE A 23 -4.31 16.77 20.60
N MET A 24 -4.94 17.45 19.65
CA MET A 24 -5.93 18.51 19.91
C MET A 24 -7.29 18.09 19.38
N GLY A 25 -8.34 18.21 20.21
CA GLY A 25 -9.72 17.92 19.80
C GLY A 25 -10.04 16.45 19.52
N ILE A 26 -9.20 15.52 19.97
CA ILE A 26 -9.37 14.07 19.75
C ILE A 26 -9.67 13.38 21.09
N SER A 27 -10.64 12.46 21.12
CA SER A 27 -10.96 11.70 22.32
C SER A 27 -9.84 10.72 22.72
N LYS A 28 -9.70 10.46 24.02
CA LYS A 28 -8.64 9.59 24.56
C LYS A 28 -8.62 8.19 23.94
N GLY A 29 -9.79 7.59 23.69
CA GLY A 29 -9.88 6.27 23.06
C GLY A 29 -9.34 6.25 21.63
N ARG A 30 -9.56 7.32 20.85
CA ARG A 30 -8.99 7.45 19.50
C ARG A 30 -7.47 7.61 19.55
N VAL A 31 -6.96 8.37 20.51
CA VAL A 31 -5.50 8.53 20.72
C VAL A 31 -4.87 7.17 21.03
N GLN A 32 -5.45 6.40 21.94
CA GLN A 32 -4.96 5.06 22.29
C GLN A 32 -4.93 4.15 21.06
N ASN A 33 -5.99 4.14 20.25
CA ASN A 33 -6.04 3.36 19.02
C ASN A 33 -4.98 3.79 18.00
N LEU A 34 -4.76 5.10 17.82
CA LEU A 34 -3.75 5.62 16.89
C LEU A 34 -2.34 5.19 17.30
N VAL A 35 -2.02 5.30 18.59
CA VAL A 35 -0.70 4.93 19.14
C VAL A 35 -0.47 3.42 19.08
N ALA A 36 -1.45 2.64 19.53
CA ALA A 36 -1.36 1.17 19.62
C ALA A 36 -1.63 0.44 18.29
N SER A 37 -2.07 1.15 17.24
CA SER A 37 -2.36 0.52 15.94
C SER A 37 -1.18 -0.25 15.37
N MET A 38 -1.46 -1.42 14.77
CA MET A 38 -0.49 -2.17 13.99
C MET A 38 -0.15 -1.42 12.69
N LEU A 39 1.04 -1.68 12.13
CA LEU A 39 1.37 -1.24 10.77
C LEU A 39 0.40 -1.89 9.78
N PRO A 40 -0.21 -1.12 8.87
CA PRO A 40 -1.07 -1.69 7.84
C PRO A 40 -0.23 -2.56 6.91
N ARG A 41 -0.82 -3.66 6.41
CA ARG A 41 -0.19 -4.47 5.37
C ARG A 41 -0.03 -3.63 4.11
N LEU A 42 1.18 -3.60 3.57
CA LEU A 42 1.48 -2.92 2.33
C LEU A 42 0.77 -3.67 1.20
N HIS A 43 -0.19 -3.01 0.57
CA HIS A 43 -0.81 -3.48 -0.65
C HIS A 43 -0.26 -2.63 -1.79
N GLY A 44 0.42 -3.23 -2.76
CA GLY A 44 0.66 -2.64 -4.07
C GLY A 44 -0.66 -2.33 -4.76
N SER A 45 -0.80 -1.11 -5.25
CA SER A 45 -1.91 -0.70 -6.10
C SER A 45 -1.31 -0.28 -7.41
N TYR A 46 -1.73 -0.92 -8.50
CA TYR A 46 -1.39 -0.50 -9.86
C TYR A 46 -2.52 0.41 -10.37
N PRO A 47 -2.36 1.73 -10.36
CA PRO A 47 -3.35 2.62 -10.92
C PRO A 47 -3.36 2.45 -12.43
N PHE A 48 -4.49 1.98 -12.97
CA PHE A 48 -4.67 1.83 -14.40
C PHE A 48 -5.02 3.19 -15.02
N SER A 49 -4.08 3.78 -15.74
CA SER A 49 -4.22 5.01 -16.50
C SER A 49 -3.95 4.78 -17.99
N ASN A 50 -4.40 5.69 -18.85
CA ASN A 50 -4.14 5.57 -20.30
C ASN A 50 -2.64 5.48 -20.64
N SER A 51 -1.77 6.09 -19.83
CA SER A 51 -0.31 5.97 -19.96
C SER A 51 0.21 4.60 -19.52
N SER A 52 -0.40 4.00 -18.49
CA SER A 52 -0.02 2.68 -17.98
C SER A 52 -0.38 1.57 -18.97
N LEU A 53 -1.36 1.79 -19.84
CA LEU A 53 -1.73 0.90 -20.95
C LEU A 53 -0.66 0.86 -22.06
N ILE A 54 -0.14 2.02 -22.43
CA ILE A 54 0.86 2.13 -23.50
C ILE A 54 2.18 1.45 -23.09
N SER A 55 2.52 1.54 -21.80
CA SER A 55 3.71 0.90 -21.23
C SER A 55 3.39 -0.45 -20.57
N PHE A 56 2.21 -1.03 -20.84
CA PHE A 56 1.76 -2.24 -20.16
C PHE A 56 2.55 -3.45 -20.61
N ASP A 57 3.41 -3.93 -19.72
CA ASP A 57 4.16 -5.18 -19.88
C ASP A 57 3.80 -6.10 -18.72
N ILE A 58 3.20 -7.25 -19.04
CA ILE A 58 2.65 -8.20 -18.06
C ILE A 58 3.78 -8.73 -17.17
N GLU A 59 4.96 -8.99 -17.73
CA GLU A 59 6.12 -9.49 -16.98
C GLU A 59 6.59 -8.44 -15.96
N LYS A 60 6.60 -7.16 -16.34
CA LYS A 60 6.98 -6.07 -15.44
C LYS A 60 5.94 -5.83 -14.34
N CYS A 61 4.65 -5.91 -14.64
CA CYS A 61 3.60 -5.73 -13.64
C CYS A 61 3.60 -6.81 -12.56
N ILE A 62 3.92 -8.07 -12.93
CA ILE A 62 4.04 -9.19 -11.98
C ILE A 62 5.23 -9.00 -11.03
N ILE A 63 6.33 -8.42 -11.51
CA ILE A 63 7.56 -8.17 -10.74
C ILE A 63 7.45 -6.89 -9.89
N GLU A 64 6.90 -5.81 -10.43
CA GLU A 64 6.83 -4.49 -9.79
C GLU A 64 5.68 -4.37 -8.75
N ASN A 65 4.61 -5.16 -8.89
CA ASN A 65 3.53 -5.23 -7.91
C ASN A 65 3.33 -6.68 -7.44
N PRO A 66 4.21 -7.20 -6.57
CA PRO A 66 4.14 -8.56 -6.07
C PRO A 66 3.05 -8.66 -5.00
N LEU A 67 1.80 -8.55 -5.44
CA LEU A 67 0.59 -8.63 -4.62
C LEU A 67 -0.33 -9.77 -5.03
N ILE A 68 -0.05 -10.44 -6.14
CA ILE A 68 -0.73 -11.68 -6.41
C ILE A 68 -0.12 -12.69 -5.43
N ASN A 69 -0.88 -13.09 -4.41
CA ASN A 69 -0.54 -14.28 -3.65
C ASN A 69 -0.31 -15.38 -4.69
N LEU A 70 0.90 -15.95 -4.75
CA LEU A 70 1.21 -17.06 -5.67
C LEU A 70 0.20 -18.22 -5.57
N ILE A 71 -0.55 -18.27 -4.47
CA ILE A 71 -1.63 -19.21 -4.18
C ILE A 71 -2.88 -18.97 -5.06
N ASP A 72 -3.19 -17.72 -5.43
CA ASP A 72 -4.35 -17.38 -6.28
C ASP A 72 -4.04 -17.46 -7.79
N VAL A 73 -2.76 -17.37 -8.16
CA VAL A 73 -2.27 -17.46 -9.57
C VAL A 73 -2.63 -18.82 -10.18
N ASN A 74 -2.40 -19.91 -9.46
CA ASN A 74 -2.56 -21.26 -10.02
C ASN A 74 -4.01 -21.61 -10.38
N ASN A 75 -5.00 -20.91 -9.82
CA ASN A 75 -6.42 -21.19 -10.08
C ASN A 75 -7.09 -20.20 -11.06
N ASN A 76 -6.47 -19.03 -11.34
CA ASN A 76 -7.11 -17.95 -12.11
C ASN A 76 -6.33 -17.50 -13.37
N VAL A 77 -5.11 -17.98 -13.60
CA VAL A 77 -4.35 -17.58 -14.81
C VAL A 77 -5.02 -18.05 -16.10
N ASP A 78 -5.70 -19.20 -16.09
CA ASP A 78 -6.42 -19.69 -17.27
C ASP A 78 -7.67 -18.86 -17.59
N ASP A 79 -8.35 -18.33 -16.57
CA ASP A 79 -9.54 -17.49 -16.75
C ASP A 79 -9.18 -16.05 -17.19
N LEU A 80 -8.04 -15.52 -16.72
CA LEU A 80 -7.54 -14.22 -17.18
C LEU A 80 -7.05 -14.24 -18.63
N LYS A 81 -6.35 -15.31 -19.04
CA LYS A 81 -5.95 -15.51 -20.45
C LYS A 81 -7.17 -15.59 -21.37
N GLY A 82 -8.24 -16.27 -20.93
CA GLY A 82 -9.50 -16.37 -21.67
C GLY A 82 -10.31 -15.07 -21.74
N LYS A 83 -10.16 -14.15 -20.78
CA LYS A 83 -10.78 -12.81 -20.82
C LYS A 83 -10.00 -11.84 -21.70
N LEU A 84 -8.67 -11.93 -21.71
CA LEU A 84 -7.81 -11.08 -22.56
C LEU A 84 -7.98 -11.38 -24.06
N SER A 85 -8.16 -12.65 -24.44
CA SER A 85 -8.42 -13.03 -25.85
C SER A 85 -9.79 -12.56 -26.37
N LYS A 86 -10.74 -12.24 -25.47
CA LYS A 86 -12.05 -11.68 -25.83
C LYS A 86 -12.04 -10.15 -25.94
N LEU A 87 -11.05 -9.50 -25.35
CA LEU A 87 -10.84 -8.05 -25.43
C LEU A 87 -9.99 -7.64 -26.66
N SER A 88 -9.30 -8.59 -27.28
CA SER A 88 -8.70 -8.42 -28.61
C SER A 88 -9.75 -8.70 -29.70
N LEU A 89 -10.64 -7.73 -29.92
CA LEU A 89 -11.46 -7.59 -31.12
C LEU A 89 -11.49 -6.11 -31.51
#